data_AF-A0A2G6FRL1-F1
#
_entry.id   AF-A0A2G6FRL1-F1
#
_cell.length_a   1.000
_cell.length_b   1.000
_cell.length_c   1.000
_cell.angle_alpha   90.00
_cell.angle_beta   90.00
_cell.angle_gamma   90.00
#
_symmetry.space_group_name_H-M   'P 1'
#
loop_
_entity.id
_entity.type
_entity.pdbx_description
1 polymer ?
#
loop_
_entity_poly.entity_id
_entity_poly.type
_entity_poly.pdbx_seq_one_letter_code
_entity_poly.pdbx_strand_id
1 'polypeptide(L)'
;MSAQKNWLRRVWSGDGAANKNWLIVLLLLLVILLSGRLAFLEYYELLPEKAYQQVLAADNLHDYNEFISKYSGTIYDRDARYYRDRKVFYDAKKAGTFEAYQDFLDKYPNSEWYDTVRHYRDKYVFDAARKINTFEVYQDFMDKHPQSDWYDKARYYRDYEVLKLAKSRRSLIAILWFMDNYPKSAWLDNANFYLKRQFGFEDVTAAKMHLSAEILWRLDAACRAVIAPIRPN
;
A
#
# COMPACT_ATOMS: atom_id res chain seq x y z
N MET A 1 45.03 -10.88 59.70
CA MET A 1 45.73 -10.13 58.63
C MET A 1 47.18 -10.56 58.34
N SER A 2 47.84 -11.44 59.13
CA SER A 2 49.25 -11.82 58.88
C SER A 2 49.46 -13.08 58.01
N ALA A 3 48.49 -14.00 57.95
CA ALA A 3 48.66 -15.27 57.22
C ALA A 3 48.64 -15.11 55.69
N GLN A 4 47.71 -14.31 55.13
CA GLN A 4 47.65 -14.04 53.68
C GLN A 4 48.86 -13.26 53.17
N LYS A 5 49.41 -12.34 53.98
CA LYS A 5 50.62 -11.58 53.62
C LYS A 5 51.89 -12.44 53.60
N ASN A 6 51.94 -13.52 54.39
CA ASN A 6 53.11 -14.42 54.44
C ASN A 6 53.11 -15.49 53.34
N TRP A 7 51.92 -15.90 52.85
CA TRP A 7 51.85 -16.82 51.70
C TRP A 7 52.38 -16.15 50.42
N LEU A 8 51.95 -14.92 50.14
CA LEU A 8 52.44 -14.14 48.98
C LEU A 8 53.96 -13.87 49.04
N ARG A 9 54.51 -13.68 50.24
CA ARG A 9 55.94 -13.38 50.42
C ARG A 9 56.86 -14.59 50.20
N ARG A 10 56.39 -15.82 50.49
CA ARG A 10 57.15 -17.07 50.25
C ARG A 10 57.12 -17.52 48.80
N VAL A 11 56.02 -17.30 48.09
CA VAL A 11 55.94 -17.59 46.64
C VAL A 11 56.93 -16.73 45.86
N TRP A 12 57.23 -15.52 46.35
CA TRP A 12 58.14 -14.57 45.70
C TRP A 12 59.61 -14.68 46.14
N SER A 13 59.95 -15.49 47.14
CA SER A 13 61.32 -15.61 47.69
C SER A 13 62.08 -16.87 47.27
N GLY A 14 61.53 -17.70 46.37
CA GLY A 14 62.17 -18.91 45.85
C GLY A 14 62.75 -18.68 44.45
N ASP A 15 63.91 -19.29 44.18
CA ASP A 15 64.69 -19.23 42.94
C ASP A 15 63.88 -18.88 41.68
N GLY A 16 64.34 -17.87 40.94
CA GLY A 16 63.63 -17.29 39.79
C GLY A 16 63.28 -18.25 38.64
N ALA A 17 63.65 -19.53 38.71
CA ALA A 17 63.24 -20.59 37.80
C ALA A 17 61.85 -21.18 38.15
N ALA A 18 61.54 -21.39 39.44
CA ALA A 18 60.25 -21.97 39.85
C ALA A 18 59.07 -21.00 39.68
N ASN A 19 59.33 -19.70 39.89
CA ASN A 19 58.34 -18.63 39.69
C ASN A 19 58.02 -18.41 38.19
N LYS A 20 59.01 -18.66 37.30
CA LYS A 20 58.82 -18.64 35.84
C LYS A 20 57.93 -19.78 35.34
N ASN A 21 58.02 -20.97 35.92
CA ASN A 21 57.19 -22.13 35.53
C ASN A 21 55.70 -21.90 35.80
N TRP A 22 55.34 -21.32 36.96
CA TRP A 22 53.95 -20.97 37.26
C TRP A 22 53.40 -19.86 36.35
N LEU A 23 54.24 -18.88 36.00
CA LEU A 23 53.88 -17.85 35.01
C LEU A 23 53.64 -18.44 33.62
N ILE A 24 54.45 -19.42 33.19
CA ILE A 24 54.24 -20.15 31.93
C ILE A 24 52.93 -20.92 31.96
N VAL A 25 52.61 -21.62 33.06
CA VAL A 25 51.33 -22.35 33.20
C VAL A 25 50.13 -21.39 33.16
N LEU A 26 50.21 -20.25 33.83
CA LEU A 26 49.17 -19.22 33.79
C LEU A 26 48.99 -18.62 32.39
N LEU A 27 50.09 -18.38 31.66
CA LEU A 27 50.04 -17.92 30.28
C LEU A 27 49.38 -18.96 29.37
N LEU A 28 49.71 -20.24 29.51
CA LEU A 28 49.08 -21.32 28.74
C LEU A 28 47.58 -21.44 29.03
N LEU A 29 47.17 -21.36 30.29
CA LEU A 29 45.75 -21.34 30.66
C LEU A 29 45.01 -20.13 30.10
N LEU A 30 45.64 -18.95 30.14
CA LEU A 30 45.09 -17.74 29.55
C LEU A 30 44.89 -17.91 28.03
N VAL A 31 45.88 -18.47 27.33
CA VAL A 31 45.80 -18.74 25.89
C VAL A 31 44.67 -19.72 25.57
N ILE A 32 44.50 -20.79 26.35
CA ILE A 32 43.40 -21.76 26.18
C ILE A 32 42.03 -21.11 26.42
N LEU A 33 41.90 -20.28 27.45
CA LEU A 33 40.66 -19.57 27.74
C LEU A 33 40.34 -18.54 26.64
N LEU A 34 41.35 -17.83 26.13
CA LEU A 34 41.19 -16.88 25.04
C LEU A 34 40.84 -17.59 23.73
N SER A 35 41.49 -18.70 23.39
CA SER A 35 41.18 -19.46 22.17
C SER A 35 39.79 -20.10 22.24
N GLY A 36 39.41 -20.65 23.39
CA GLY A 36 38.06 -21.16 23.62
C GLY A 36 37.01 -20.05 23.51
N ARG A 37 37.29 -18.86 24.04
CA ARG A 37 36.40 -17.70 23.90
C ARG A 37 36.27 -17.23 22.45
N LEU A 38 37.37 -17.22 21.68
CA LEU A 38 37.34 -16.88 20.26
C LEU A 38 36.54 -17.90 19.45
N ALA A 39 36.78 -19.20 19.65
CA ALA A 39 36.02 -20.26 19.00
C ALA A 39 34.53 -20.21 19.37
N PHE A 40 34.21 -19.87 20.61
CA PHE A 40 32.83 -19.64 21.04
C PHE A 40 32.21 -18.45 20.31
N LEU A 41 32.91 -17.31 20.19
CA LEU A 41 32.40 -16.14 19.47
C LEU A 41 32.16 -16.45 17.99
N GLU A 42 33.11 -17.12 17.33
CA GLU A 42 33.00 -17.54 15.92
C GLU A 42 31.82 -18.51 15.71
N TYR A 43 31.60 -19.45 16.64
CA TYR A 43 30.46 -20.36 16.60
C TYR A 43 29.12 -19.61 16.71
N TYR A 44 29.00 -18.64 17.63
CA TYR A 44 27.76 -17.87 17.81
C TYR A 44 27.45 -16.96 16.63
N GLU A 45 28.47 -16.46 15.90
CA GLU A 45 28.27 -15.69 14.67
C GLU A 45 27.85 -16.57 13.48
N LEU A 46 28.32 -17.82 13.41
CA LEU A 46 28.00 -18.75 12.32
C LEU A 46 26.59 -19.36 12.41
N LEU A 47 26.01 -19.43 13.62
CA LEU A 47 24.70 -20.03 13.85
C LEU A 47 23.56 -19.31 13.10
N PRO A 48 23.41 -17.97 13.19
CA PRO A 48 22.43 -17.23 12.41
C PRO A 48 22.59 -17.40 10.91
N GLU A 49 23.83 -17.42 10.39
CA GLU A 49 24.08 -17.60 8.96
C GLU A 49 23.56 -18.95 8.47
N LYS A 50 23.93 -20.05 9.15
CA LYS A 50 23.46 -21.39 8.77
C LYS A 50 21.95 -21.53 8.84
N ALA A 51 21.34 -21.00 9.90
CA ALA A 51 19.88 -21.02 10.04
C ALA A 51 19.20 -20.18 8.94
N TYR A 52 19.79 -19.04 8.57
CA TYR A 52 19.28 -18.21 7.50
C TYR A 52 19.33 -18.93 6.14
N GLN A 53 20.45 -19.59 5.82
CA GLN A 53 20.56 -20.39 4.59
C GLN A 53 19.54 -21.53 4.53
N GLN A 54 19.25 -22.18 5.66
CA GLN A 54 18.22 -23.23 5.73
C GLN A 54 16.83 -22.68 5.43
N VAL A 55 16.50 -21.52 5.99
CA VAL A 55 15.21 -20.86 5.80
C VAL A 55 15.03 -20.40 4.36
N LEU A 56 16.08 -19.84 3.75
CA LEU A 56 16.07 -19.48 2.32
C LEU A 56 15.85 -20.71 1.42
N ALA A 57 16.46 -21.85 1.77
CA ALA A 57 16.31 -23.08 1.01
C ALA A 57 14.91 -23.71 1.18
N ALA A 58 14.35 -23.64 2.39
CA ALA A 58 13.02 -24.18 2.69
C ALA A 58 11.87 -23.30 2.15
N ASP A 59 12.12 -21.98 2.03
CA ASP A 59 11.22 -20.96 1.50
C ASP A 59 9.77 -21.14 1.98
N ASN A 60 9.55 -21.14 3.30
CA ASN A 60 8.19 -21.23 3.85
C ASN A 60 7.97 -20.31 5.05
N LEU A 61 6.71 -19.92 5.23
CA LEU A 61 6.32 -18.91 6.22
C LEU A 61 6.66 -19.34 7.66
N HIS A 62 6.53 -20.63 7.97
CA HIS A 62 6.81 -21.15 9.30
C HIS A 62 8.29 -20.95 9.66
N ASP A 63 9.19 -21.41 8.80
CA ASP A 63 10.64 -21.36 9.04
C ASP A 63 11.14 -19.91 9.07
N TYR A 64 10.63 -19.03 8.20
CA TYR A 64 10.96 -17.61 8.29
C TYR A 64 10.52 -17.00 9.62
N ASN A 65 9.31 -17.30 10.09
CA ASN A 65 8.82 -16.76 11.36
C ASN A 65 9.62 -17.29 12.55
N GLU A 66 9.98 -18.58 12.55
CA GLU A 66 10.84 -19.16 13.58
C GLU A 66 12.22 -18.50 13.60
N PHE A 67 12.84 -18.33 12.42
CA PHE A 67 14.12 -17.65 12.29
C PHE A 67 14.07 -16.22 12.82
N ILE A 68 13.08 -15.44 12.39
CA ILE A 68 12.91 -14.05 12.80
C ILE A 68 12.66 -13.95 14.30
N SER A 69 11.93 -14.90 14.89
CA SER A 69 11.72 -14.95 16.34
C SER A 69 13.00 -15.26 17.12
N LYS A 70 13.88 -16.11 16.58
CA LYS A 70 15.08 -16.59 17.27
C LYS A 70 16.30 -15.70 17.06
N TYR A 71 16.42 -15.10 15.87
CA TYR A 71 17.58 -14.33 15.43
C TYR A 71 17.21 -12.88 15.09
N SER A 72 16.17 -12.33 15.73
CA SER A 72 15.82 -10.92 15.61
C SER A 72 17.01 -10.02 15.98
N GLY A 73 17.22 -8.93 15.23
CA GLY A 73 18.33 -8.00 15.47
C GLY A 73 19.70 -8.45 14.95
N THR A 74 19.81 -9.65 14.38
CA THR A 74 21.00 -10.02 13.58
C THR A 74 21.00 -9.29 12.24
N ILE A 75 22.13 -9.31 11.53
CA ILE A 75 22.23 -8.71 10.19
C ILE A 75 21.24 -9.33 9.18
N TYR A 76 20.78 -10.57 9.43
CA TYR A 76 19.86 -11.31 8.56
C TYR A 76 18.39 -11.03 8.86
N ASP A 77 18.04 -10.35 9.96
CA ASP A 77 16.65 -10.11 10.36
C ASP A 77 15.87 -9.34 9.28
N ARG A 78 16.47 -8.28 8.73
CA ARG A 78 15.85 -7.50 7.66
C ARG A 78 15.58 -8.37 6.43
N ASP A 79 16.58 -9.09 5.95
CA ASP A 79 16.45 -9.90 4.74
C ASP A 79 15.46 -11.06 4.94
N ALA A 80 15.49 -11.71 6.11
CA ALA A 80 14.52 -12.75 6.45
C ALA A 80 13.08 -12.21 6.43
N ARG A 81 12.84 -11.01 6.98
CA ARG A 81 11.52 -10.35 6.89
C ARG A 81 11.15 -10.03 5.44
N TYR A 82 12.09 -9.51 4.66
CA TYR A 82 11.88 -9.21 3.25
C TYR A 82 11.46 -10.46 2.46
N TYR A 83 12.16 -11.58 2.62
CA TYR A 83 11.86 -12.82 1.90
C TYR A 83 10.59 -13.51 2.39
N ARG A 84 10.32 -13.46 3.70
CA ARG A 84 9.05 -13.90 4.31
C ARG A 84 7.87 -13.15 3.72
N ASP A 85 7.94 -11.82 3.71
CA ASP A 85 6.87 -10.97 3.19
C ASP A 85 6.71 -11.17 1.67
N ARG A 86 7.82 -11.26 0.91
CA ARG A 86 7.78 -11.61 -0.52
C ARG A 86 7.01 -12.90 -0.77
N LYS A 87 7.27 -13.92 0.04
CA LYS A 87 6.57 -15.21 -0.08
C LYS A 87 5.07 -15.04 0.16
N VAL A 88 4.67 -14.38 1.26
CA VAL A 88 3.25 -14.17 1.57
C VAL A 88 2.56 -13.37 0.46
N PHE A 89 3.22 -12.35 -0.09
CA PHE A 89 2.70 -11.63 -1.24
C PHE A 89 2.52 -12.54 -2.47
N TYR A 90 3.48 -13.42 -2.76
CA TYR A 90 3.35 -14.37 -3.89
C TYR A 90 2.23 -15.38 -3.67
N ASP A 91 2.04 -15.86 -2.44
CA ASP A 91 0.92 -16.72 -2.09
C ASP A 91 -0.42 -15.96 -2.26
N ALA A 92 -0.50 -14.70 -1.84
CA ALA A 92 -1.67 -13.85 -2.07
C ALA A 92 -1.93 -13.59 -3.56
N LYS A 93 -0.88 -13.37 -4.35
CA LYS A 93 -0.97 -13.21 -5.80
C LYS A 93 -1.46 -14.47 -6.49
N LYS A 94 -1.04 -15.65 -6.00
CA LYS A 94 -1.50 -16.95 -6.50
C LYS A 94 -2.97 -17.20 -6.13
N ALA A 95 -3.39 -16.83 -4.93
CA ALA A 95 -4.80 -16.88 -4.53
C ALA A 95 -5.65 -15.95 -5.39
N GLY A 96 -5.13 -14.75 -5.70
CA GLY A 96 -5.77 -13.81 -6.60
C GLY A 96 -7.09 -13.26 -6.08
N THR A 97 -7.25 -13.15 -4.76
CA THR A 97 -8.46 -12.64 -4.11
C THR A 97 -8.20 -11.33 -3.38
N PHE A 98 -9.26 -10.54 -3.16
CA PHE A 98 -9.16 -9.30 -2.39
C PHE A 98 -8.71 -9.59 -0.95
N GLU A 99 -9.28 -10.62 -0.34
CA GLU A 99 -9.03 -11.02 1.04
C GLU A 99 -7.56 -11.38 1.25
N ALA A 100 -6.94 -12.10 0.32
CA ALA A 100 -5.54 -12.50 0.45
C ALA A 100 -4.59 -11.29 0.44
N TYR A 101 -4.86 -10.28 -0.40
CA TYR A 101 -4.07 -9.05 -0.39
C TYR A 101 -4.35 -8.18 0.84
N GLN A 102 -5.62 -8.10 1.27
CA GLN A 102 -5.98 -7.32 2.46
C GLN A 102 -5.34 -7.93 3.72
N ASP A 103 -5.37 -9.26 3.86
CA ASP A 103 -4.70 -9.99 4.92
C ASP A 103 -3.21 -9.67 5.01
N PHE A 104 -2.52 -9.53 3.87
CA PHE A 104 -1.12 -9.14 3.85
C PHE A 104 -0.94 -7.71 4.39
N LEU A 105 -1.74 -6.76 3.92
CA LEU A 105 -1.63 -5.35 4.31
C LEU A 105 -1.90 -5.17 5.80
N ASP A 106 -2.82 -5.95 6.36
CA ASP A 106 -3.18 -5.92 7.78
C ASP A 106 -2.08 -6.56 8.66
N LYS A 107 -1.49 -7.68 8.21
CA LYS A 107 -0.47 -8.42 8.99
C LYS A 107 0.93 -7.83 8.86
N TYR A 108 1.25 -7.18 7.75
CA TYR A 108 2.60 -6.68 7.44
C TYR A 108 2.60 -5.18 7.05
N PRO A 109 2.12 -4.28 7.93
CA PRO A 109 1.97 -2.85 7.61
C PRO A 109 3.30 -2.12 7.37
N ASN A 110 4.42 -2.65 7.87
CA ASN A 110 5.76 -2.09 7.70
C ASN A 110 6.60 -2.83 6.66
N SER A 111 5.97 -3.68 5.83
CA SER A 111 6.68 -4.43 4.81
C SER A 111 7.21 -3.53 3.70
N GLU A 112 8.41 -3.82 3.20
CA GLU A 112 8.91 -3.22 1.95
C GLU A 112 8.03 -3.56 0.73
N TRP A 113 7.19 -4.60 0.84
CA TRP A 113 6.24 -5.00 -0.19
C TRP A 113 4.87 -4.33 -0.07
N TYR A 114 4.62 -3.55 0.99
CA TYR A 114 3.29 -3.00 1.31
C TYR A 114 2.66 -2.25 0.13
N ASP A 115 3.36 -1.28 -0.45
CA ASP A 115 2.85 -0.50 -1.58
C ASP A 115 2.62 -1.35 -2.83
N THR A 116 3.48 -2.35 -3.05
CA THR A 116 3.29 -3.33 -4.14
C THR A 116 2.01 -4.13 -3.92
N VAL A 117 1.77 -4.66 -2.72
CA VAL A 117 0.57 -5.43 -2.44
C VAL A 117 -0.69 -4.56 -2.54
N ARG A 118 -0.63 -3.32 -2.03
CA ARG A 118 -1.72 -2.34 -2.15
C ARG A 118 -2.08 -2.11 -3.61
N HIS A 119 -1.08 -1.96 -4.49
CA HIS A 119 -1.28 -1.81 -5.92
C HIS A 119 -2.04 -3.00 -6.53
N TYR A 120 -1.67 -4.23 -6.19
CA TYR A 120 -2.32 -5.43 -6.72
C TYR A 120 -3.75 -5.61 -6.18
N ARG A 121 -3.98 -5.32 -4.89
CA ARG A 121 -5.32 -5.29 -4.31
C ARG A 121 -6.21 -4.29 -5.04
N ASP A 122 -5.76 -3.06 -5.19
CA ASP A 122 -6.56 -2.02 -5.83
C ASP A 122 -6.79 -2.33 -7.31
N LYS A 123 -5.79 -2.90 -8.00
CA LYS A 123 -5.96 -3.40 -9.36
C LYS A 123 -7.08 -4.43 -9.44
N TYR A 124 -7.14 -5.37 -8.49
CA TYR A 124 -8.19 -6.38 -8.44
C TYR A 124 -9.59 -5.74 -8.31
N VAL A 125 -9.75 -4.79 -7.38
CA VAL A 125 -11.03 -4.08 -7.19
C VAL A 125 -11.39 -3.27 -8.42
N PHE A 126 -10.42 -2.57 -9.02
CA PHE A 126 -10.62 -1.81 -10.24
C PHE A 126 -11.01 -2.70 -11.43
N ASP A 127 -10.36 -3.86 -11.60
CA ASP A 127 -10.71 -4.82 -12.64
C ASP A 127 -12.12 -5.41 -12.43
N ALA A 128 -12.55 -5.59 -11.17
CA ALA A 128 -13.93 -5.96 -10.86
C ALA A 128 -14.92 -4.84 -11.24
N ALA A 129 -14.61 -3.58 -10.91
CA ALA A 129 -15.39 -2.43 -11.33
C ALA A 129 -15.48 -2.34 -12.87
N ARG A 130 -14.39 -2.63 -13.59
CA ARG A 130 -14.39 -2.69 -15.06
C ARG A 130 -15.27 -3.76 -15.67
N LYS A 131 -15.50 -4.87 -14.96
CA LYS A 131 -16.41 -5.92 -15.43
C LYS A 131 -17.88 -5.50 -15.30
N ILE A 132 -18.22 -4.78 -14.22
CA ILE A 132 -19.57 -4.26 -13.99
C ILE A 132 -19.83 -3.02 -14.88
N ASN A 133 -18.80 -2.18 -15.04
CA ASN A 133 -18.74 -1.03 -15.93
C ASN A 133 -19.90 -0.03 -15.79
N THR A 134 -20.19 0.37 -14.56
CA THR A 134 -21.15 1.45 -14.26
C THR A 134 -20.45 2.62 -13.57
N PHE A 135 -21.03 3.82 -13.64
CA PHE A 135 -20.39 4.97 -13.00
C PHE A 135 -20.39 4.85 -11.46
N GLU A 136 -21.39 4.17 -10.88
CA GLU A 136 -21.51 3.93 -9.45
C GLU A 136 -20.35 3.07 -8.92
N VAL A 137 -19.96 2.00 -9.61
CA VAL A 137 -18.86 1.15 -9.15
C VAL A 137 -17.50 1.82 -9.30
N TYR A 138 -17.31 2.67 -10.32
CA TYR A 138 -16.10 3.47 -10.43
C TYR A 138 -16.04 4.57 -9.37
N GLN A 139 -17.19 5.18 -9.04
CA GLN A 139 -17.27 6.15 -7.95
C GLN A 139 -16.95 5.48 -6.60
N ASP A 140 -17.55 4.33 -6.31
CA ASP A 140 -17.28 3.56 -5.09
C ASP A 140 -15.79 3.18 -4.96
N PHE A 141 -15.16 2.79 -6.08
CA PHE A 141 -13.71 2.56 -6.12
C PHE A 141 -12.93 3.82 -5.75
N MET A 142 -13.26 4.97 -6.35
CA MET A 142 -12.58 6.23 -6.08
C MET A 142 -12.72 6.66 -4.62
N ASP A 143 -13.89 6.46 -4.03
CA ASP A 143 -14.19 6.83 -2.65
C ASP A 143 -13.45 5.93 -1.65
N LYS A 144 -13.38 4.62 -1.91
CA LYS A 144 -12.70 3.64 -1.05
C LYS A 144 -11.19 3.59 -1.26
N HIS A 145 -10.70 3.97 -2.43
CA HIS A 145 -9.28 3.88 -2.81
C HIS A 145 -8.73 5.22 -3.35
N PRO A 146 -8.78 6.32 -2.56
CA PRO A 146 -8.43 7.67 -3.03
C PRO A 146 -6.94 7.87 -3.37
N GLN A 147 -6.06 7.01 -2.84
CA GLN A 147 -4.61 7.05 -3.09
C GLN A 147 -4.15 5.99 -4.09
N SER A 148 -5.08 5.34 -4.79
CA SER A 148 -4.74 4.27 -5.72
C SER A 148 -4.08 4.78 -7.00
N ASP A 149 -3.10 4.06 -7.52
CA ASP A 149 -2.54 4.28 -8.86
C ASP A 149 -3.60 4.15 -9.98
N TRP A 150 -4.74 3.51 -9.67
CA TRP A 150 -5.86 3.31 -10.59
C TRP A 150 -6.93 4.40 -10.50
N TYR A 151 -6.78 5.38 -9.60
CA TYR A 151 -7.77 6.43 -9.35
C TYR A 151 -8.12 7.22 -10.61
N ASP A 152 -7.11 7.71 -11.33
CA ASP A 152 -7.34 8.52 -12.54
C ASP A 152 -8.00 7.71 -13.67
N LYS A 153 -7.69 6.40 -13.76
CA LYS A 153 -8.36 5.49 -14.70
C LYS A 153 -9.81 5.26 -14.31
N ALA A 154 -10.10 5.04 -13.02
CA ALA A 154 -11.47 4.93 -12.53
C ALA A 154 -12.27 6.20 -12.80
N ARG A 155 -11.70 7.38 -12.53
CA ARG A 155 -12.30 8.67 -12.87
C ARG A 155 -12.63 8.79 -14.37
N TYR A 156 -11.69 8.39 -15.23
CA TYR A 156 -11.88 8.43 -16.67
C TYR A 156 -13.07 7.57 -17.13
N TYR A 157 -13.19 6.34 -16.63
CA TYR A 157 -14.31 5.45 -16.99
C TYR A 157 -15.63 5.87 -16.34
N ARG A 158 -15.58 6.36 -15.09
CA ARG A 158 -16.74 6.95 -14.39
C ARG A 158 -17.35 8.06 -15.23
N ASP A 159 -16.54 9.05 -15.59
CA ASP A 159 -16.98 10.19 -16.39
C ASP A 159 -17.52 9.76 -17.77
N TYR A 160 -16.87 8.77 -18.40
CA TYR A 160 -17.33 8.21 -19.68
C TYR A 160 -18.74 7.64 -19.58
N GLU A 161 -19.01 6.79 -18.57
CA GLU A 161 -20.33 6.17 -18.40
C GLU A 161 -21.39 7.22 -18.04
N VAL A 162 -21.05 8.25 -17.25
CA VAL A 162 -21.98 9.37 -16.99
C VAL A 162 -22.30 10.13 -18.27
N LEU A 163 -21.31 10.47 -19.09
CA LEU A 163 -21.55 11.16 -20.36
C LEU A 163 -22.40 10.30 -21.31
N LYS A 164 -22.13 9.00 -21.38
CA LYS A 164 -22.91 8.05 -22.18
C LYS A 164 -24.37 8.01 -21.73
N LEU A 165 -24.64 8.02 -20.42
CA LEU A 165 -25.99 8.14 -19.88
C LEU A 165 -26.64 9.50 -20.21
N ALA A 166 -25.89 10.59 -20.11
CA ALA A 166 -26.40 11.91 -20.48
C ALA A 166 -26.80 11.98 -21.97
N LYS A 167 -25.98 11.38 -22.85
CA LYS A 167 -26.25 11.27 -24.29
C LYS A 167 -27.45 10.36 -24.58
N SER A 168 -27.63 9.27 -23.84
CA SER A 168 -28.78 8.37 -24.05
C SER A 168 -30.11 9.03 -23.69
N ARG A 169 -30.11 9.95 -22.71
CA ARG A 169 -31.27 10.79 -22.38
C ARG A 169 -31.65 11.77 -23.48
N ARG A 170 -30.74 12.07 -24.41
CA ARG A 170 -30.95 13.02 -25.54
C ARG A 170 -31.53 14.36 -25.07
N SER A 171 -31.07 14.85 -23.92
CA SER A 171 -31.59 16.05 -23.27
C SER A 171 -30.48 17.09 -23.11
N LEU A 172 -30.77 18.33 -23.47
CA LEU A 172 -29.88 19.48 -23.25
C LEU A 172 -29.49 19.57 -21.77
N ILE A 173 -30.47 19.44 -20.87
CA ILE A 173 -30.28 19.51 -19.42
C ILE A 173 -29.30 18.42 -18.95
N ALA A 174 -29.41 17.19 -19.47
CA ALA A 174 -28.54 16.10 -19.06
C ALA A 174 -27.07 16.33 -19.45
N ILE A 175 -26.83 16.88 -20.64
CA ILE A 175 -25.48 17.20 -21.11
C ILE A 175 -24.90 18.39 -20.33
N LEU A 176 -25.69 19.44 -20.11
CA LEU A 176 -25.26 20.58 -19.29
C LEU A 176 -24.95 20.15 -17.85
N TRP A 177 -25.78 19.27 -17.27
CA TRP A 177 -25.53 18.71 -15.94
C TRP A 177 -24.21 17.96 -15.87
N PHE A 178 -23.84 17.17 -16.89
CA PHE A 178 -22.53 16.53 -16.95
C PHE A 178 -21.40 17.55 -16.98
N MET A 179 -21.51 18.59 -17.79
CA MET A 179 -20.45 19.60 -17.92
C MET A 179 -20.26 20.39 -16.61
N ASP A 180 -21.34 20.61 -15.87
CA ASP A 180 -21.32 21.33 -14.58
C ASP A 180 -20.78 20.47 -13.44
N ASN A 181 -21.12 19.18 -13.39
CA ASN A 181 -20.71 18.30 -12.29
C ASN A 181 -19.33 17.65 -12.53
N TYR A 182 -18.84 17.65 -13.78
CA TYR A 182 -17.56 17.04 -14.17
C TYR A 182 -16.66 18.02 -14.94
N PRO A 183 -16.36 19.23 -14.39
CA PRO A 183 -15.64 20.29 -15.10
C PRO A 183 -14.15 20.01 -15.36
N LYS A 184 -13.61 18.91 -14.82
CA LYS A 184 -12.25 18.43 -15.08
C LYS A 184 -12.23 17.12 -15.89
N SER A 185 -13.37 16.74 -16.45
CA SER A 185 -13.47 15.50 -17.19
C SER A 185 -12.63 15.55 -18.48
N ALA A 186 -11.96 14.44 -18.79
CA ALA A 186 -11.33 14.23 -20.09
C ALA A 186 -12.35 14.18 -21.25
N TRP A 187 -13.65 14.11 -20.93
CA TRP A 187 -14.74 13.96 -21.90
C TRP A 187 -15.50 15.25 -22.20
N LEU A 188 -15.05 16.41 -21.70
CA LEU A 188 -15.72 17.70 -21.96
C LEU A 188 -15.77 18.05 -23.45
N ASP A 189 -14.72 17.76 -24.22
CA ASP A 189 -14.72 17.99 -25.66
C ASP A 189 -15.76 17.13 -26.38
N ASN A 190 -15.94 15.89 -25.92
CA ASN A 190 -16.99 15.01 -26.44
C ASN A 190 -18.39 15.52 -26.09
N ALA A 191 -18.58 16.07 -24.89
CA ALA A 191 -19.83 16.70 -24.49
C ALA A 191 -20.13 17.97 -25.31
N ASN A 192 -19.13 18.83 -25.52
CA ASN A 192 -19.21 20.02 -26.38
C ASN A 192 -19.55 19.65 -27.82
N PHE A 193 -18.86 18.65 -28.39
CA PHE A 193 -19.15 18.16 -29.74
C PHE A 193 -20.59 17.66 -29.86
N TYR A 194 -21.07 16.89 -28.88
CA TYR A 194 -22.44 16.41 -28.86
C TYR A 194 -23.44 17.57 -28.72
N LEU A 195 -23.15 18.55 -27.88
CA LEU A 195 -23.95 19.75 -27.68
C LEU A 195 -24.16 20.50 -29.02
N LYS A 196 -23.07 20.77 -29.74
CA LYS A 196 -23.10 21.43 -31.04
C LYS A 196 -23.84 20.62 -32.10
N ARG A 197 -23.51 19.34 -32.24
CA ARG A 197 -24.07 18.49 -33.30
C ARG A 197 -25.55 18.16 -33.09
N GLN A 198 -25.95 17.88 -31.85
CA GLN A 198 -27.31 17.40 -31.55
C GLN A 198 -28.28 18.55 -31.28
N PHE A 199 -27.82 19.63 -30.65
CA PHE A 199 -28.69 20.73 -30.20
C PHE A 199 -28.37 22.07 -30.88
N GLY A 200 -27.30 22.17 -31.67
CA GLY A 200 -26.98 23.38 -32.43
C GLY A 200 -26.35 24.51 -31.64
N PHE A 201 -25.90 24.27 -30.40
CA PHE A 201 -25.25 25.30 -29.58
C PHE A 201 -23.73 25.28 -29.78
N GLU A 202 -23.13 26.44 -30.08
CA GLU A 202 -21.69 26.58 -30.27
C GLU A 202 -20.89 26.32 -28.98
N ASP A 203 -21.43 26.70 -27.83
CA ASP A 203 -20.82 26.48 -26.52
C ASP A 203 -21.85 26.28 -25.41
N VAL A 204 -21.35 25.93 -24.22
CA VAL A 204 -22.14 25.73 -23.01
C VAL A 204 -22.86 27.01 -22.55
N THR A 205 -22.32 28.18 -22.84
CA THR A 205 -22.88 29.48 -22.43
C THR A 205 -24.15 29.76 -23.22
N ALA A 206 -24.10 29.63 -24.55
CA ALA A 206 -25.26 29.77 -25.43
C ALA A 206 -26.37 28.79 -25.07
N ALA A 207 -26.01 27.53 -24.80
CA ALA A 207 -26.94 26.51 -24.36
C ALA A 207 -27.64 26.86 -23.03
N LYS A 208 -26.88 27.33 -22.03
CA LYS A 208 -27.43 27.76 -20.74
C LYS A 208 -28.31 29.00 -20.84
N MET A 209 -27.93 29.96 -21.69
CA MET A 209 -28.75 31.15 -21.96
C MET A 209 -30.09 30.77 -22.59
N HIS A 210 -30.08 29.87 -23.58
CA HIS A 210 -31.29 29.37 -24.20
C HIS A 210 -32.20 28.67 -23.20
N LEU A 211 -31.67 27.76 -22.38
CA LEU A 211 -32.44 27.05 -21.36
C LEU A 211 -33.05 28.02 -20.34
N SER A 212 -32.30 29.02 -19.90
CA SER A 212 -32.79 30.04 -18.97
C SER A 212 -33.93 30.87 -19.57
N ALA A 213 -33.80 31.28 -20.83
CA ALA A 213 -34.85 32.01 -21.55
C ALA A 213 -36.11 31.15 -21.75
N GLU A 214 -35.95 29.85 -22.05
CA GLU A 214 -37.07 28.92 -22.22
C GLU A 214 -37.83 28.73 -20.90
N ILE A 215 -37.13 28.58 -19.77
CA ILE A 215 -37.74 28.47 -18.44
C ILE A 215 -38.54 29.74 -18.11
N LEU A 216 -37.95 30.92 -18.32
CA LEU A 216 -38.62 32.20 -18.06
C LEU A 216 -39.89 32.34 -18.90
N TRP A 217 -39.83 31.99 -20.20
CA TRP A 217 -41.01 32.02 -21.07
C TRP A 217 -42.11 31.06 -20.59
N ARG A 218 -41.76 29.85 -20.16
CA ARG A 218 -42.73 28.87 -19.64
C ARG A 218 -43.40 29.35 -18.34
N LEU A 219 -42.64 29.98 -17.45
CA LEU A 219 -43.17 30.54 -16.20
C LEU A 219 -44.15 31.69 -16.50
N ASP A 220 -43.78 32.60 -17.40
CA ASP A 220 -44.63 33.71 -17.82
C ASP A 220 -45.92 33.22 -18.52
N ALA A 221 -45.82 32.19 -19.38
CA ALA A 221 -46.98 31.54 -19.98
C ALA A 221 -47.91 30.90 -18.94
N ALA A 222 -47.35 30.22 -17.92
CA ALA A 222 -48.12 29.63 -16.84
C ALA A 222 -48.82 30.70 -15.98
N CYS A 223 -48.12 31.79 -15.64
CA CYS A 223 -48.72 32.93 -14.94
C CYS A 223 -49.89 33.53 -15.71
N ARG A 224 -49.75 33.73 -17.03
CA ARG A 224 -50.85 34.19 -17.90
C ARG A 224 -52.04 33.22 -17.90
N ALA A 225 -51.81 31.92 -17.89
CA ALA A 225 -52.88 30.92 -17.85
C ALA A 225 -53.65 30.92 -16.53
N VAL A 226 -52.98 31.18 -15.40
CA VAL A 226 -53.61 31.30 -14.07
C VAL A 226 -54.39 32.60 -13.91
N ILE A 227 -53.90 33.69 -14.50
CA ILE A 227 -54.52 35.04 -14.41
C ILE A 227 -55.60 35.24 -15.50
N ALA A 228 -55.70 34.35 -16.48
CA ALA A 228 -56.78 34.38 -17.47
C ALA A 228 -58.13 34.42 -16.75
N PRO A 229 -59.05 35.35 -17.11
CA PRO A 229 -60.20 35.67 -16.28
C PRO A 229 -61.06 34.42 -16.09
N ILE A 230 -61.36 34.11 -14.83
CA ILE A 230 -62.51 33.29 -14.43
C ILE A 230 -63.71 33.99 -15.07
N ARG A 231 -64.14 33.54 -16.26
CA ARG A 231 -65.29 34.14 -16.94
C ARG A 231 -66.48 33.92 -16.02
N PRO A 232 -67.15 34.97 -15.52
CA PRO A 232 -68.43 34.79 -14.87
C PRO A 232 -69.41 34.25 -15.92
N ASN A 233 -70.08 33.14 -15.59
CA ASN A 233 -71.18 32.56 -16.35
C ASN A 233 -72.36 33.54 -16.44
#